data_AF-T1IYU5-F1
#
_entry.id   AF-T1IYU5-F1
#
_cell.length_a   1.000
_cell.length_b   1.000
_cell.length_c   1.000
_cell.angle_alpha   90.00
_cell.angle_beta   90.00
_cell.angle_gamma   90.00
#
_symmetry.space_group_name_H-M   'P 1'
#
loop_
_entity.id
_entity.type
_entity.pdbx_description
1 polymer ?
#
loop_
_entity_poly.entity_id
_entity_poly.type
_entity_poly.pdbx_seq_one_letter_code
_entity_poly.pdbx_strand_id
1 'polypeptide(L)'
;MQYIKQARKIVNKNLEKISARSKKRFDKNRQEIEFYPGDLVYLKKPNRKVGLSEKLLPQYSGPWEIIMKTASNNYQITNHTRKKIDIVNVERLKKFNK
;
A
#
# COMPACT_ATOMS: atom_id res chain seq x y z
N MET A 1 42.49 2.94 -10.89
CA MET A 1 41.63 2.40 -9.80
C MET A 1 41.07 3.47 -8.84
N GLN A 2 41.82 4.53 -8.50
CA GLN A 2 41.39 5.53 -7.50
C GLN A 2 40.21 6.40 -7.96
N TYR A 3 40.18 6.78 -9.24
CA TYR A 3 39.07 7.53 -9.86
C TYR A 3 37.72 6.81 -9.73
N ILE A 4 37.67 5.50 -10.00
CA ILE A 4 36.44 4.70 -9.87
C ILE A 4 35.95 4.66 -8.42
N LYS A 5 36.87 4.56 -7.43
CA LYS A 5 36.51 4.62 -6.00
C LYS A 5 35.91 5.97 -5.62
N GLN A 6 36.50 7.07 -6.10
CA GLN A 6 35.99 8.42 -5.87
C GLN A 6 34.62 8.64 -6.52
N ALA A 7 34.44 8.20 -7.77
CA ALA A 7 33.17 8.29 -8.49
C ALA A 7 32.05 7.53 -7.75
N ARG A 8 32.31 6.30 -7.29
CA ARG A 8 31.35 5.52 -6.50
C ARG A 8 30.96 6.21 -5.20
N LYS A 9 31.92 6.82 -4.50
CA LYS A 9 31.65 7.57 -3.26
C LYS A 9 30.70 8.75 -3.50
N ILE A 10 30.92 9.49 -4.60
CA ILE A 10 30.05 10.61 -4.99
C ILE A 10 28.65 10.10 -5.36
N VAL A 11 28.56 9.04 -6.15
CA VAL A 11 27.28 8.42 -6.55
C VAL A 11 26.49 7.96 -5.32
N ASN A 12 27.12 7.23 -4.40
CA ASN A 12 26.43 6.74 -3.19
C ASN A 12 25.90 7.90 -2.34
N LYS A 13 26.69 8.97 -2.15
CA LYS A 13 26.25 10.16 -1.41
C LYS A 13 25.04 10.83 -2.08
N ASN A 14 25.00 10.85 -3.42
CA ASN A 14 23.86 11.41 -4.15
C ASN A 14 22.64 10.49 -4.07
N LEU A 15 22.83 9.17 -4.14
CA LEU A 15 21.76 8.19 -3.99
C LEU A 15 21.12 8.28 -2.60
N GLU A 16 21.91 8.41 -1.53
CA GLU A 16 21.40 8.60 -0.17
C GLU A 16 20.51 9.85 -0.07
N LYS A 17 20.97 10.98 -0.62
CA LYS A 17 20.21 12.24 -0.64
C LYS A 17 18.90 12.10 -1.41
N ILE A 18 18.94 11.47 -2.59
CA ILE A 18 17.76 11.28 -3.45
C ILE A 18 16.78 10.30 -2.80
N SER A 19 17.28 9.22 -2.20
CA SER A 19 16.50 8.23 -1.45
C SER A 19 15.76 8.89 -0.28
N ALA A 20 16.46 9.67 0.54
CA ALA A 20 15.86 10.40 1.66
C ALA A 20 14.77 11.38 1.20
N ARG A 21 15.03 12.14 0.13
CA ARG A 21 14.04 13.06 -0.46
C ARG A 21 12.82 12.32 -0.98
N SER A 22 13.02 11.17 -1.62
CA SER A 22 11.94 10.36 -2.19
C SER A 22 11.07 9.75 -1.08
N LYS A 23 11.70 9.22 -0.02
CA LYS A 23 11.00 8.74 1.17
C LYS A 23 10.17 9.84 1.82
N LYS A 24 10.76 11.00 2.09
CA LYS A 24 10.03 12.15 2.67
C LYS A 24 8.83 12.57 1.83
N ARG A 25 8.94 12.53 0.49
CA ARG A 25 7.83 12.87 -0.41
C ARG A 25 6.72 11.81 -0.37
N PHE A 26 7.09 10.53 -0.38
CA PHE A 26 6.14 9.43 -0.31
C PHE A 26 5.37 9.42 1.02
N ASP A 27 6.09 9.58 2.13
CA ASP A 27 5.53 9.54 3.49
C ASP A 27 4.76 10.82 3.86
N LYS A 28 4.87 11.91 3.08
CA LYS A 28 4.33 13.25 3.44
C LYS A 28 2.85 13.25 3.84
N ASN A 29 2.03 12.46 3.15
CA ASN A 29 0.58 12.39 3.38
C ASN A 29 0.14 11.02 3.95
N ARG A 30 1.11 10.21 4.41
CA ARG A 30 0.84 8.88 4.92
C ARG A 30 0.25 8.99 6.32
N GLN A 31 -0.87 8.31 6.55
CA GLN A 31 -1.48 8.21 7.87
C GLN A 31 -1.10 6.89 8.51
N GLU A 32 -0.71 6.92 9.77
CA GLU A 32 -0.51 5.72 10.58
C GLU A 32 -1.90 5.21 11.01
N ILE A 33 -2.37 4.18 10.31
CA ILE A 33 -3.65 3.54 10.59
C ILE A 33 -3.34 2.10 11.00
N GLU A 34 -3.84 1.73 12.17
CA GLU A 34 -3.82 0.35 12.63
C GLU A 34 -5.22 -0.25 12.53
N PHE A 35 -5.26 -1.54 12.22
CA PHE A 35 -6.47 -2.34 12.14
C PHE A 35 -6.32 -3.55 13.05
N TYR A 36 -7.43 -3.97 13.63
CA TYR A 36 -7.50 -5.14 14.51
C TYR A 36 -8.31 -6.26 13.86
N PRO A 37 -8.07 -7.53 14.24
CA PRO A 37 -8.91 -8.65 13.81
C PRO A 37 -10.39 -8.35 14.05
N GLY A 38 -11.24 -8.61 13.05
CA GLY A 38 -12.68 -8.31 13.08
C GLY A 38 -13.06 -6.93 12.55
N ASP A 39 -12.11 -6.01 12.33
CA ASP A 39 -12.40 -4.70 11.73
C ASP A 39 -12.87 -4.86 10.28
N LEU A 40 -13.94 -4.14 9.93
CA LEU A 40 -14.44 -4.03 8.57
C LEU A 40 -13.71 -2.92 7.81
N VAL A 41 -13.25 -3.24 6.61
CA VAL A 41 -12.47 -2.35 5.75
C VAL A 41 -12.89 -2.44 4.29
N TYR A 42 -12.86 -1.30 3.60
CA TYR A 42 -12.91 -1.23 2.15
C TYR A 42 -11.54 -1.51 1.55
N LEU A 43 -11.52 -2.36 0.51
CA LEU A 43 -10.31 -2.64 -0.27
C LEU A 43 -10.30 -1.81 -1.57
N LYS A 44 -9.26 -0.98 -1.75
CA LYS A 44 -9.01 -0.25 -3.00
C LYS A 44 -8.54 -1.21 -4.09
N LYS A 45 -9.26 -1.20 -5.22
CA LYS A 45 -8.89 -1.96 -6.42
C LYS A 45 -8.58 -0.98 -7.55
N PRO A 46 -7.36 -1.02 -8.13
CA PRO A 46 -7.13 -0.33 -9.38
C PRO A 46 -7.96 -1.05 -10.45
N ASN A 47 -9.11 -0.49 -10.79
CA ASN A 47 -10.04 -1.12 -11.69
C ASN A 47 -9.62 -0.87 -13.13
N ARG A 48 -9.35 -1.96 -13.85
CA ARG A 48 -9.33 -1.96 -15.31
C ARG A 48 -10.20 -3.12 -15.78
N LYS A 49 -11.41 -2.81 -16.25
CA LYS A 49 -12.31 -3.81 -16.84
C LYS A 49 -12.50 -3.46 -18.30
N VAL A 50 -12.07 -4.36 -19.19
CA VAL A 50 -12.20 -4.19 -20.63
C VAL A 50 -13.67 -3.94 -21.00
N GLY A 51 -13.91 -2.95 -21.86
CA GLY A 51 -15.26 -2.57 -22.29
C GLY A 51 -16.04 -1.67 -21.33
N LEU A 52 -15.47 -1.27 -20.18
CA LEU A 52 -16.09 -0.32 -19.26
C LEU A 52 -15.21 0.90 -19.05
N SER A 53 -15.84 2.07 -18.94
CA SER A 53 -15.15 3.31 -18.61
C SER A 53 -14.66 3.27 -17.16
N GLU A 54 -13.36 3.46 -16.94
CA GLU A 54 -12.73 3.48 -15.62
C GLU A 54 -13.36 4.54 -14.69
N LYS A 55 -13.87 5.65 -15.25
CA LYS A 55 -14.50 6.74 -14.49
C LYS A 55 -15.75 6.32 -13.72
N LEU A 56 -16.47 5.30 -14.21
CA LEU A 56 -17.73 4.84 -13.61
C LEU A 56 -17.55 3.57 -12.77
N LEU A 57 -16.32 3.04 -12.66
CA LEU A 57 -16.06 1.82 -11.90
C LEU A 57 -15.85 2.12 -10.40
N PRO A 58 -16.47 1.38 -9.47
CA PRO A 58 -16.29 1.59 -8.03
C PRO A 58 -14.85 1.37 -7.56
N GLN A 59 -14.16 2.44 -7.14
CA GLN A 59 -12.74 2.37 -6.76
C GLN A 59 -12.44 1.44 -5.56
N TYR A 60 -13.44 1.20 -4.72
CA TYR A 60 -13.34 0.34 -3.53
C TYR A 60 -14.33 -0.81 -3.63
N SER A 61 -13.95 -1.96 -3.09
CA SER A 61 -14.79 -3.15 -3.06
C SER A 61 -15.05 -3.63 -1.64
N GLY A 62 -16.34 -3.85 -1.33
CA GLY A 62 -16.87 -4.58 -0.18
C GLY A 62 -16.48 -4.04 1.20
N PRO A 63 -17.22 -4.40 2.26
CA PRO A 63 -16.59 -4.64 3.53
C PRO A 63 -15.82 -5.97 3.45
N TRP A 64 -14.53 -5.90 3.73
CA TRP A 64 -13.65 -7.03 4.02
C TRP A 64 -13.39 -7.04 5.52
N GLU A 65 -13.13 -8.20 6.08
CA GLU A 65 -12.75 -8.30 7.48
C GLU A 65 -11.24 -8.53 7.61
N ILE A 66 -10.62 -7.84 8.55
CA ILE A 66 -9.22 -8.08 8.92
C ILE A 66 -9.14 -9.39 9.71
N ILE A 67 -8.28 -10.31 9.28
CA ILE A 67 -7.98 -11.54 10.02
C ILE A 67 -6.83 -11.28 11.00
N MET A 68 -5.70 -10.78 10.48
CA MET A 68 -4.50 -10.51 11.27
C MET A 68 -3.52 -9.59 10.55
N LYS A 69 -2.58 -9.02 11.30
CA LYS A 69 -1.43 -8.27 10.78
C LYS A 69 -0.29 -9.24 10.44
N THR A 70 0.09 -9.31 9.18
CA THR A 70 1.15 -10.22 8.70
C THR A 70 2.53 -9.56 8.77
N ALA A 71 2.60 -8.25 8.54
CA ALA A 71 3.81 -7.44 8.68
C ALA A 71 3.45 -6.00 9.07
N SER A 72 4.44 -5.15 9.33
CA SER A 72 4.24 -3.75 9.73
C SER A 72 3.19 -3.01 8.89
N ASN A 73 3.22 -3.20 7.55
CA ASN A 73 2.31 -2.55 6.61
C ASN A 73 1.33 -3.49 5.90
N ASN A 74 1.33 -4.79 6.21
CA ASN A 74 0.50 -5.76 5.47
C ASN A 74 -0.47 -6.48 6.41
N TYR A 75 -1.71 -6.56 5.98
CA TYR A 75 -2.79 -7.23 6.68
C TYR A 75 -3.39 -8.34 5.82
N GLN A 76 -3.73 -9.44 6.47
CA GLN A 76 -4.52 -10.49 5.85
C GLN A 76 -6.00 -10.14 6.03
N ILE A 77 -6.74 -10.15 4.92
CA ILE A 77 -8.16 -9.82 4.87
C ILE A 77 -8.95 -10.98 4.29
N THR A 78 -10.22 -11.07 4.69
CA THR A 78 -11.18 -12.05 4.15
C THR A 78 -12.45 -11.38 3.66
N ASN A 79 -13.04 -11.99 2.64
CA ASN A 79 -14.40 -11.71 2.23
C ASN A 79 -15.25 -12.93 2.57
N HIS A 80 -16.07 -12.85 3.62
CA HIS A 80 -16.91 -13.96 4.10
C HIS A 80 -17.87 -14.48 3.03
N THR A 81 -18.39 -13.60 2.17
CA THR A 81 -19.31 -13.99 1.10
C THR A 81 -18.66 -14.90 0.06
N ARG A 82 -17.37 -14.70 -0.24
CA ARG A 82 -16.63 -15.45 -1.27
C ARG A 82 -15.59 -16.41 -0.73
N LYS A 83 -15.43 -16.47 0.60
CA LYS A 83 -14.36 -17.20 1.32
C LYS A 83 -12.96 -16.94 0.73
N LYS A 84 -12.74 -15.72 0.23
CA LYS A 84 -11.46 -15.33 -0.38
C LYS A 84 -10.59 -14.67 0.68
N ILE A 85 -9.36 -15.15 0.79
CA ILE A 85 -8.31 -14.56 1.62
C ILE A 85 -7.31 -13.83 0.71
N ASP A 86 -6.82 -12.67 1.15
CA ASP A 86 -5.79 -11.89 0.46
C ASP A 86 -4.87 -11.19 1.47
N ILE A 87 -3.64 -10.89 1.07
CA ILE A 87 -2.67 -10.13 1.90
C ILE A 87 -2.44 -8.80 1.20
N VAL A 88 -2.77 -7.71 1.90
CA VAL A 88 -2.83 -6.38 1.30
C VAL A 88 -2.11 -5.35 2.15
N ASN A 89 -1.44 -4.41 1.49
CA ASN A 89 -0.85 -3.26 2.14
C ASN A 89 -1.91 -2.30 2.73
N VAL A 90 -1.62 -1.74 3.90
CA VAL A 90 -2.46 -0.78 4.64
C VAL A 90 -2.93 0.40 3.80
N GLU A 91 -2.12 0.87 2.84
CA GLU A 91 -2.47 2.01 1.96
C GLU A 91 -3.64 1.73 1.02
N ARG A 92 -3.96 0.45 0.80
CA ARG A 92 -5.11 0.03 0.00
C ARG A 92 -6.36 -0.23 0.85
N LEU A 93 -6.25 -0.13 2.17
CA LEU A 93 -7.35 -0.35 3.09
C LEU A 93 -7.92 0.99 3.56
N LYS A 94 -9.23 1.04 3.71
CA LYS A 94 -9.94 2.19 4.28
C LYS A 94 -10.95 1.67 5.28
N LYS A 95 -11.05 2.30 6.46
CA LYS A 95 -12.03 1.90 7.48
C LYS A 95 -13.46 1.94 6.93
N PHE A 96 -14.24 0.90 7.23
CA PHE A 96 -15.67 0.87 6.90
C PHE A 96 -16.44 1.64 7.98
N ASN A 97 -17.10 2.72 7.58
CA ASN A 97 -18.01 3.46 8.47
C ASN A 97 -19.43 2.96 8.19
N LYS A 98 -20.12 2.49 9.24
CA LYS A 98 -21.49 1.98 9.17
C LYS A 98 -22.50 3.12 9.06
#